data_AF-A0A4Q9GAB0-F1
#
_entry.id   AF-A0A4Q9GAB0-F1
#
_cell.length_a   1.000
_cell.length_b   1.000
_cell.length_c   1.000
_cell.angle_alpha   90.00
_cell.angle_beta   90.00
_cell.angle_gamma   90.00
#
_symmetry.space_group_name_H-M   'P 1'
#
loop_
_entity.id
_entity.type
_entity.pdbx_description
1 polymer ?
#
loop_
_entity_poly.entity_id
_entity_poly.type
_entity_poly.pdbx_seq_one_letter_code
_entity_poly.pdbx_strand_id
1 'polypeptide(L)'
;MFKKLAFGVLTTLALTSTAYADTCPSAASFYKENGEFKVAGPNGLLTVDVDPTSVSGDDIKKLIFSGARLKDKDNSNARVVCQYLSTLSKADTSASLVLATGKPTQPDGGNWKGDDCDPKAGDLNKCAFK
;
A
#
# COMPACT_ATOMS: atom_id res chain seq x y z
N MET A 1 -32.75 36.75 32.62
CA MET A 1 -32.61 35.59 31.73
C MET A 1 -31.13 35.42 31.40
N PHE A 2 -30.48 34.40 31.96
CA PHE A 2 -29.09 34.04 31.65
C PHE A 2 -29.10 32.88 30.66
N LYS A 3 -28.50 33.04 29.48
CA LYS A 3 -28.08 31.91 28.65
C LYS A 3 -26.68 32.18 28.07
N LYS A 4 -25.89 31.10 28.13
CA LYS A 4 -24.43 31.04 28.22
C LYS A 4 -23.74 31.15 26.86
N LEU A 5 -22.47 31.57 26.94
CA LEU A 5 -21.42 31.56 25.92
C LEU A 5 -21.26 30.21 25.20
N ALA A 6 -20.86 30.27 23.92
CA ALA A 6 -20.14 29.19 23.27
C ALA A 6 -18.96 29.79 22.49
N PHE A 7 -17.78 29.79 23.12
CA PHE A 7 -16.50 29.92 22.44
C PHE A 7 -16.22 28.59 21.71
N GLY A 8 -16.27 28.59 20.39
CA GLY A 8 -15.85 27.46 19.57
C GLY A 8 -14.33 27.41 19.52
N VAL A 9 -13.72 26.51 20.30
CA VAL A 9 -12.30 26.19 20.18
C VAL A 9 -12.11 25.40 18.89
N LEU A 10 -11.49 26.03 17.89
CA LEU A 10 -11.03 25.37 16.68
C LEU A 10 -9.78 24.56 17.03
N THR A 11 -9.96 23.29 17.41
CA THR A 11 -8.83 22.35 17.57
C THR A 11 -8.27 22.01 16.20
N THR A 12 -7.18 22.68 15.81
CA THR A 12 -6.33 22.24 14.71
C THR A 12 -5.68 20.91 15.10
N LEU A 13 -6.13 19.80 14.49
CA LEU A 13 -5.39 18.54 14.53
C LEU A 13 -4.11 18.73 13.70
N ALA A 14 -3.02 19.12 14.35
CA ALA A 14 -1.70 18.96 13.79
C ALA A 14 -1.36 17.46 13.80
N LEU A 15 -1.48 16.80 12.65
CA LEU A 15 -0.95 15.46 12.42
C LEU A 15 0.59 15.57 12.48
N THR A 16 1.16 15.45 13.68
CA THR A 16 2.60 15.31 13.86
C THR A 16 3.02 14.01 13.19
N SER A 17 3.72 14.15 12.06
CA SER A 17 4.26 13.08 11.23
C SER A 17 5.36 12.32 11.99
N THR A 18 4.96 11.41 12.87
CA THR A 18 5.81 10.29 13.25
C THR A 18 6.03 9.48 11.98
N ALA A 19 7.27 9.43 11.51
CA ALA A 19 7.68 8.61 10.38
C ALA A 19 7.54 7.12 10.77
N TYR A 20 6.32 6.62 10.71
CA TYR A 20 6.05 5.20 10.74
C TYR A 20 6.65 4.59 9.48
N ALA A 21 7.17 3.36 9.59
CA ALA A 21 7.62 2.63 8.43
C ALA A 21 6.46 2.44 7.46
N ASP A 22 6.68 2.76 6.20
CA ASP A 22 5.70 2.63 5.14
C ASP A 22 5.49 1.15 4.80
N THR A 23 4.27 0.80 4.38
CA THR A 23 3.92 -0.56 3.96
C THR A 23 3.17 -0.52 2.62
N CYS A 24 3.20 -1.64 1.90
CA CYS A 24 2.35 -1.81 0.73
C CYS A 24 0.86 -1.69 1.14
N PRO A 25 -0.02 -1.14 0.30
CA PRO A 25 -1.46 -1.15 0.55
C PRO A 25 -2.01 -2.56 0.66
N SER A 26 -3.09 -2.75 1.41
CA SER A 26 -3.81 -4.03 1.41
C SER A 26 -4.62 -4.19 0.14
N ALA A 27 -4.69 -5.39 -0.43
CA ALA A 27 -5.57 -5.65 -1.58
C ALA A 27 -7.05 -5.36 -1.27
N ALA A 28 -7.45 -5.44 0.00
CA ALA A 28 -8.80 -5.12 0.43
C ALA A 28 -9.21 -3.65 0.17
N SER A 29 -8.24 -2.73 0.02
CA SER A 29 -8.50 -1.33 -0.33
C SER A 29 -8.53 -1.06 -1.83
N PHE A 30 -8.34 -2.07 -2.67
CA PHE A 30 -8.43 -1.91 -4.12
C PHE A 30 -9.87 -1.67 -4.55
N TYR A 31 -10.04 -0.78 -5.51
CA TYR A 31 -11.33 -0.46 -6.10
C TYR A 31 -11.18 -0.23 -7.60
N LYS A 32 -12.30 -0.33 -8.33
CA LYS A 32 -12.32 -0.13 -9.78
C LYS A 32 -12.81 1.27 -10.11
N GLU A 33 -12.07 1.99 -10.94
CA GLU A 33 -12.42 3.32 -11.43
C GLU A 33 -12.13 3.38 -12.93
N ASN A 34 -13.12 3.72 -13.75
CA ASN A 34 -13.00 3.82 -15.21
C ASN A 34 -12.41 2.58 -15.91
N GLY A 35 -12.67 1.38 -15.36
CA GLY A 35 -12.19 0.12 -15.92
C GLY A 35 -10.84 -0.35 -15.38
N GLU A 36 -10.12 0.50 -14.65
CA GLU A 36 -8.82 0.19 -14.04
C GLU A 36 -8.96 -0.07 -12.54
N PHE A 37 -8.09 -0.90 -11.99
CA PHE A 37 -7.99 -1.06 -10.55
C PHE A 37 -7.04 -0.01 -9.97
N LYS A 38 -7.45 0.58 -8.85
CA LYS A 38 -6.74 1.66 -8.19
C LYS A 38 -6.72 1.47 -6.68
N VAL A 39 -5.77 2.17 -6.05
CA VAL A 39 -5.66 2.27 -4.59
C VAL A 39 -5.10 3.63 -4.20
N ALA A 40 -5.49 4.13 -3.03
CA ALA A 40 -4.84 5.31 -2.46
C ALA A 40 -3.42 4.97 -2.01
N GLY A 41 -2.46 5.76 -2.49
CA GLY A 41 -1.07 5.74 -2.04
C GLY A 41 -0.70 7.02 -1.28
N PRO A 42 0.50 7.09 -0.71
CA PRO A 42 0.98 8.25 0.05
C PRO A 42 1.09 9.52 -0.81
N ASN A 43 1.33 9.35 -2.11
CA ASN A 43 1.52 10.45 -3.07
C ASN A 43 0.34 10.61 -4.06
N GLY A 44 -0.83 10.03 -3.76
CA GLY A 44 -2.01 10.07 -4.61
C GLY A 44 -2.49 8.70 -5.07
N LEU A 45 -3.34 8.67 -6.09
CA LEU A 45 -3.90 7.42 -6.61
C LEU A 45 -2.85 6.62 -7.39
N LEU A 46 -2.79 5.32 -7.10
CA LEU A 46 -1.92 4.36 -7.76
C LEU A 46 -2.76 3.40 -8.59
N THR A 47 -2.30 3.10 -9.80
CA THR A 47 -2.86 2.03 -10.63
C THR A 47 -2.35 0.69 -10.14
N VAL A 48 -3.26 -0.27 -10.06
CA VAL A 48 -2.98 -1.68 -9.78
C VAL A 48 -3.07 -2.43 -11.10
N ASP A 49 -1.95 -3.03 -11.49
CA ASP A 49 -1.87 -3.94 -12.62
C ASP A 49 -2.41 -5.31 -12.20
N VAL A 50 -3.32 -5.88 -12.99
CA VAL A 50 -4.09 -7.08 -12.61
C VAL A 50 -4.16 -8.05 -13.78
N ASP A 51 -3.83 -9.30 -13.50
CA ASP A 51 -3.90 -10.40 -14.46
C ASP A 51 -4.72 -11.55 -13.86
N PRO A 52 -5.75 -12.07 -14.57
CA PRO A 52 -6.31 -11.53 -15.80
C PRO A 52 -7.12 -10.25 -15.59
N THR A 53 -7.20 -9.40 -16.62
CA THR A 53 -7.94 -8.12 -16.57
C THR A 53 -9.45 -8.26 -16.36
N SER A 54 -9.98 -9.48 -16.51
CA SER A 54 -11.38 -9.84 -16.31
C SER A 54 -11.77 -10.09 -14.85
N VAL A 55 -10.82 -10.01 -13.91
CA VAL A 55 -11.04 -10.21 -12.48
C VAL A 55 -12.12 -9.27 -11.93
N SER A 56 -12.97 -9.81 -11.06
CA SER A 56 -14.02 -9.05 -10.38
C SER A 56 -13.45 -8.17 -9.26
N GLY A 57 -14.15 -7.09 -8.92
CA GLY A 57 -13.77 -6.23 -7.80
C GLY A 57 -13.85 -6.90 -6.42
N ASP A 58 -14.59 -8.00 -6.30
CA ASP A 58 -14.63 -8.77 -5.04
C ASP A 58 -13.49 -9.78 -4.95
N ASP A 59 -13.07 -10.36 -6.08
CA ASP A 59 -11.97 -11.32 -6.09
C ASP A 59 -10.61 -10.64 -5.95
N ILE A 60 -10.43 -9.46 -6.53
CA ILE A 60 -9.19 -8.70 -6.36
C ILE A 60 -8.93 -8.33 -4.90
N LYS A 61 -9.99 -8.07 -4.12
CA LYS A 61 -9.89 -7.73 -2.69
C LYS A 61 -9.48 -8.90 -1.80
N LYS A 62 -9.57 -10.13 -2.33
CA LYS A 62 -9.17 -11.36 -1.63
C LYS A 62 -7.71 -11.74 -1.90
N LEU A 63 -7.00 -10.99 -2.75
CA LEU A 63 -5.60 -11.26 -3.02
C LEU A 63 -4.78 -11.07 -1.74
N ILE A 64 -3.79 -11.94 -1.58
CA ILE A 64 -2.90 -11.93 -0.44
C ILE A 64 -1.59 -11.30 -0.87
N PHE A 65 -1.08 -10.39 -0.05
CA PHE A 65 0.23 -9.80 -0.26
C PHE A 65 1.30 -10.90 -0.29
N SER A 66 2.03 -10.98 -1.40
CA SER A 66 2.98 -12.07 -1.65
C SER A 66 4.43 -11.60 -1.58
N GLY A 67 4.69 -10.31 -1.66
CA GLY A 67 6.05 -9.79 -1.65
C GLY A 67 6.17 -8.31 -1.99
N ALA A 68 7.33 -7.76 -1.68
CA ALA A 68 7.73 -6.43 -2.14
C ALA A 68 9.17 -6.45 -2.66
N ARG A 69 9.47 -5.57 -3.62
CA ARG A 69 10.82 -5.38 -4.14
C ARG A 69 11.18 -3.91 -4.17
N LEU A 70 12.35 -3.56 -3.62
CA LEU A 70 12.94 -2.23 -3.77
C LEU A 70 13.59 -2.13 -5.16
N LYS A 71 13.42 -0.98 -5.80
CA LYS A 71 14.03 -0.63 -7.09
C LYS A 71 14.57 0.78 -7.03
N ASP A 72 15.75 1.00 -7.61
CA ASP A 72 16.44 2.29 -7.65
C ASP A 72 16.55 2.96 -6.26
N LYS A 73 16.71 2.11 -5.24
CA LYS A 73 16.48 2.43 -3.83
C LYS A 73 17.42 3.49 -3.24
N ASP A 74 18.56 3.73 -3.88
CA ASP A 74 19.62 4.60 -3.36
C ASP A 74 19.50 6.05 -3.85
N ASN A 75 18.41 6.41 -4.54
CA ASN A 75 18.20 7.76 -5.09
C ASN A 75 16.72 8.18 -5.06
N SER A 76 16.42 9.38 -5.59
CA SER A 76 15.06 9.95 -5.60
C SER A 76 14.06 9.20 -6.50
N ASN A 77 14.53 8.32 -7.38
CA ASN A 77 13.68 7.46 -8.22
C ASN A 77 13.33 6.14 -7.54
N ALA A 78 13.67 5.99 -6.26
CA ALA A 78 13.35 4.82 -5.47
C ALA A 78 11.85 4.51 -5.52
N ARG A 79 11.55 3.22 -5.68
CA ARG A 79 10.19 2.70 -5.70
C ARG A 79 10.12 1.33 -5.07
N VAL A 80 8.93 1.00 -4.58
CA VAL A 80 8.59 -0.32 -4.05
C VAL A 80 7.56 -0.95 -4.99
N VAL A 81 7.88 -2.13 -5.52
CA VAL A 81 6.94 -2.94 -6.29
C VAL A 81 6.27 -3.91 -5.34
N CYS A 82 4.97 -3.74 -5.11
CA CYS A 82 4.17 -4.61 -4.25
C CYS A 82 3.48 -5.67 -5.11
N GLN A 83 3.47 -6.92 -4.63
CA GLN A 83 2.91 -8.07 -5.35
C GLN A 83 1.84 -8.76 -4.51
N TYR A 84 0.81 -9.25 -5.18
CA TYR A 84 -0.32 -9.92 -4.58
C TYR A 84 -0.71 -11.12 -5.42
N LEU A 85 -1.05 -12.22 -4.76
CA LEU A 85 -1.44 -13.47 -5.41
C LEU A 85 -2.70 -14.03 -4.76
N SER A 86 -3.53 -14.66 -5.58
CA SER A 86 -4.63 -15.49 -5.10
C SER A 86 -4.08 -16.78 -4.50
N THR A 87 -4.61 -17.18 -3.34
CA THR A 87 -4.39 -18.53 -2.77
C THR A 87 -5.55 -19.48 -3.10
N LEU A 88 -6.56 -19.00 -3.83
CA LEU A 88 -7.68 -19.82 -4.26
C LEU A 88 -7.25 -20.66 -5.47
N SER A 89 -7.37 -21.99 -5.34
CA SER A 89 -6.88 -23.00 -6.29
C SER A 89 -7.47 -22.96 -7.70
N LYS A 90 -8.31 -21.98 -8.03
CA LYS A 90 -9.01 -21.85 -9.33
C LYS A 90 -8.78 -20.52 -10.04
N ALA A 91 -8.04 -19.60 -9.42
CA ALA A 91 -7.80 -18.29 -10.00
C ALA A 91 -6.30 -18.02 -9.98
N ASP A 92 -5.66 -18.12 -11.16
CA ASP A 92 -4.31 -17.61 -11.42
C ASP A 92 -4.34 -16.07 -11.45
N THR A 93 -4.92 -15.47 -10.41
CA THR A 93 -5.04 -14.02 -10.30
C THR A 93 -3.82 -13.49 -9.57
N SER A 94 -3.16 -12.54 -10.23
CA SER A 94 -2.09 -11.76 -9.65
C SER A 94 -2.40 -10.27 -9.77
N ALA A 95 -1.85 -9.50 -8.85
CA ALA A 95 -1.85 -8.05 -8.97
C ALA A 95 -0.49 -7.49 -8.56
N SER A 96 -0.12 -6.36 -9.14
CA SER A 96 1.05 -5.61 -8.75
C SER A 96 0.80 -4.11 -8.79
N LEU A 97 1.56 -3.37 -8.00
CA LEU A 97 1.54 -1.91 -8.05
C LEU A 97 2.91 -1.35 -7.71
N VAL A 98 3.14 -0.11 -8.11
CA VAL A 98 4.39 0.60 -7.90
C VAL A 98 4.15 1.80 -6.99
N LEU A 99 4.81 1.81 -5.82
CA LEU A 99 4.91 2.99 -4.96
C LEU A 99 6.20 3.73 -5.24
N ALA A 100 6.13 4.92 -5.83
CA ALA A 100 7.25 5.85 -5.83
C ALA A 100 7.42 6.45 -4.42
N THR A 101 8.62 6.32 -3.84
CA THR A 101 8.92 6.85 -2.51
C THR A 101 9.49 8.27 -2.58
N GLY A 102 10.10 8.65 -3.71
CA GLY A 102 10.66 10.00 -3.93
C GLY A 102 11.93 10.30 -3.14
N LYS A 103 12.44 9.33 -2.38
CA LYS A 103 13.61 9.42 -1.51
C LYS A 103 14.31 8.06 -1.44
N PRO A 104 15.62 8.02 -1.11
CA PRO A 104 16.27 6.75 -0.85
C PRO A 104 15.48 5.90 0.14
N THR A 105 15.26 4.64 -0.20
CA THR A 105 14.40 3.70 0.54
C THR A 105 15.23 2.52 1.00
N GLN A 106 15.01 2.09 2.24
CA GLN A 106 15.68 0.91 2.79
C GLN A 106 14.68 -0.07 3.42
N PRO A 107 15.06 -1.36 3.50
CA PRO A 107 14.37 -2.34 4.32
C PRO A 107 14.19 -1.87 5.76
N ASP A 108 13.01 -2.09 6.34
CA ASP A 108 12.74 -1.89 7.77
C ASP A 108 12.12 -3.13 8.43
N GLY A 109 11.29 -3.88 7.68
CA GLY A 109 10.66 -5.12 8.13
C GLY A 109 11.62 -6.31 8.30
N GLY A 110 11.19 -7.31 9.06
CA GLY A 110 12.02 -8.47 9.42
C GLY A 110 12.23 -9.52 8.31
N ASN A 111 11.52 -9.43 7.18
CA ASN A 111 11.58 -10.47 6.14
C ASN A 111 12.25 -10.01 4.82
N TRP A 112 12.91 -8.86 4.82
CA TRP A 112 13.75 -8.46 3.69
C TRP A 112 14.99 -9.35 3.58
N LYS A 113 15.33 -9.72 2.35
CA LYS A 113 16.55 -10.43 1.93
C LYS A 113 17.19 -9.63 0.80
N GLY A 114 18.05 -8.69 1.18
CA GLY A 114 18.49 -7.65 0.25
C GLY A 114 17.30 -6.77 -0.15
N ASP A 115 17.08 -6.63 -1.46
CA ASP A 115 16.04 -5.76 -2.02
C ASP A 115 14.69 -6.45 -2.21
N ASP A 116 14.58 -7.73 -1.82
CA ASP A 116 13.37 -8.54 -1.94
C ASP A 116 12.79 -8.85 -0.56
N CYS A 117 11.48 -8.71 -0.40
CA CYS A 117 10.77 -9.11 0.81
C CYS A 117 9.76 -10.22 0.54
N ASP A 118 9.77 -11.23 1.40
CA ASP A 118 8.79 -12.30 1.46
C ASP A 118 8.03 -12.21 2.80
N PRO A 119 6.80 -11.67 2.84
CA PRO A 119 6.09 -11.37 4.07
C PRO A 119 5.77 -12.60 4.92
N LYS A 120 5.85 -13.82 4.37
CA LYS A 120 5.37 -15.08 4.98
C LYS A 120 3.94 -14.94 5.52
N ALA A 121 2.97 -15.53 4.81
CA ALA A 121 1.53 -15.44 5.14
C ALA A 121 0.92 -14.03 5.01
N GLY A 122 1.50 -13.15 4.20
CA GLY A 122 0.89 -11.87 3.81
C GLY A 122 0.92 -10.75 4.85
N ASP A 123 1.74 -10.86 5.90
CA ASP A 123 1.94 -9.77 6.86
C ASP A 123 2.73 -8.62 6.24
N LEU A 124 2.00 -7.54 5.88
CA LEU A 124 2.55 -6.31 5.30
C LEU A 124 3.66 -5.69 6.16
N ASN A 125 3.57 -5.80 7.49
CA ASN A 125 4.54 -5.19 8.40
C ASN A 125 5.90 -5.88 8.34
N LYS A 126 5.95 -7.15 7.91
CA LYS A 126 7.22 -7.85 7.70
C LYS A 126 8.00 -7.33 6.49
N CYS A 127 7.33 -6.57 5.63
CA CYS A 127 7.90 -5.89 4.47
C CYS A 127 7.82 -4.37 4.58
N ALA A 128 7.79 -3.82 5.80
CA ALA A 128 7.85 -2.39 6.00
C ALA A 128 9.18 -1.79 5.46
N PHE A 129 9.14 -0.54 5.00
CA PHE A 129 10.27 0.18 4.42
C PHE A 129 10.26 1.65 4.84
N LYS A 130 11.39 2.36 4.67
CA LYS A 130 11.52 3.77 5.08
C LYS A 130 12.43 4.60 4.18
#